data_AF-A0A5K1A1M2-F1
#
_entry.id   AF-A0A5K1A1M2-F1
#
_cell.length_a   1.000
_cell.length_b   1.000
_cell.length_c   1.000
_cell.angle_alpha   90.00
_cell.angle_beta   90.00
_cell.angle_gamma   90.00
#
_symmetry.space_group_name_H-M   'P 1'
#
loop_
_entity.id
_entity.type
_entity.pdbx_description
1 polymer ?
#
loop_
_entity_poly.entity_id
_entity_poly.type
_entity_poly.pdbx_seq_one_letter_code
_entity_poly.pdbx_strand_id
1 'polypeptide(L)' 'ELGIGIVAYSPLGRGFFSTGPKLVDSFGEGDFRK' A
#
# COMPACT_ATOMS: atom_id res chain seq x y z
N GLU A 1 5.40 -24.31 -19.00
CA GLU A 1 5.35 -22.85 -18.76
C GLU A 1 4.39 -22.23 -19.76
N LEU A 2 3.46 -21.35 -19.33
CA LEU A 2 2.36 -20.84 -20.18
C LEU A 2 2.68 -19.51 -20.90
N GLY A 3 3.85 -18.89 -20.65
CA GLY A 3 4.25 -17.63 -21.30
C GLY A 3 3.48 -16.38 -20.85
N ILE A 4 2.80 -16.44 -19.69
CA ILE A 4 1.97 -15.35 -19.18
C ILE A 4 2.80 -14.48 -18.21
N GLY A 5 2.91 -13.19 -18.51
CA GLY A 5 3.50 -12.20 -17.61
C GLY A 5 2.50 -11.71 -16.56
N ILE A 6 2.87 -11.76 -15.29
CA ILE A 6 2.06 -11.21 -14.18
C ILE A 6 2.66 -9.85 -13.79
N VAL A 7 1.81 -8.83 -13.73
CA VAL A 7 2.19 -7.49 -13.25
C VAL A 7 1.42 -7.21 -11.97
N ALA A 8 2.15 -6.88 -10.90
CA ALA A 8 1.54 -6.54 -9.62
C ALA A 8 0.84 -5.17 -9.70
N TYR A 9 -0.44 -5.13 -9.33
CA TYR A 9 -1.15 -3.89 -9.06
C TYR A 9 -0.89 -3.45 -7.61
N SER A 10 -0.49 -2.19 -7.41
CA SER A 10 -0.12 -1.64 -6.10
C SER A 10 0.97 -2.46 -5.39
N PRO A 11 2.19 -2.57 -5.96
CA PRO A 11 3.27 -3.40 -5.43
C PRO A 11 3.71 -3.04 -4.01
N LEU A 12 3.37 -1.82 -3.55
CA LEU A 12 3.72 -1.30 -2.23
C LEU A 12 2.52 -1.19 -1.28
N GLY A 13 1.36 -1.73 -1.64
CA GLY A 13 0.17 -1.68 -0.78
C GLY A 13 -0.19 -0.25 -0.37
N ARG A 14 -0.24 0.69 -1.32
CA ARG A 14 -0.45 2.14 -1.08
C ARG A 14 0.66 2.80 -0.23
N GLY A 15 1.90 2.29 -0.31
CA GLY A 15 3.04 2.80 0.44
C GLY A 15 3.20 2.16 1.82
N PHE A 16 2.30 1.28 2.24
CA PHE A 16 2.39 0.55 3.51
C PHE A 16 3.65 -0.31 3.59
N PHE A 17 4.03 -1.02 2.54
CA PHE A 17 5.25 -1.87 2.57
C PHE A 17 6.56 -1.07 2.53
N SER A 18 6.51 0.25 2.28
CA SER A 18 7.68 1.12 2.31
C SER A 18 7.79 1.92 3.60
N THR A 19 6.68 2.50 4.06
CA THR A 19 6.64 3.40 5.24
C THR A 19 6.21 2.68 6.52
N GLY A 20 5.52 1.55 6.38
CA GLY A 20 5.00 0.76 7.51
C GLY A 20 3.91 1.50 8.29
N PRO A 21 3.78 1.19 9.59
CA PRO A 21 2.76 1.77 10.47
C PRO A 21 2.79 3.31 10.56
N LYS A 22 3.94 3.94 10.30
CA LYS A 22 4.09 5.42 10.27
C LYS A 22 3.23 6.10 9.21
N LEU A 23 2.71 5.35 8.24
CA LEU A 23 1.75 5.86 7.25
C LEU A 23 0.50 6.46 7.93
N VAL A 24 0.08 5.90 9.07
CA VAL A 24 -1.09 6.33 9.82
C VAL A 24 -0.94 7.75 10.39
N ASP A 25 0.29 8.17 10.72
CA ASP A 25 0.57 9.51 11.22
C ASP A 25 0.26 10.60 10.19
N SER A 26 0.23 10.24 8.90
CA SER A 26 -0.10 11.15 7.80
C SER A 26 -1.60 11.28 7.55
N PHE A 27 -2.45 10.54 8.26
CA PHE A 27 -3.90 10.62 8.10
C PHE A 27 -4.48 11.83 8.85
N GLY A 28 -5.49 12.43 8.23
CA GLY A 28 -6.19 13.59 8.79
C GLY A 28 -7.02 13.22 10.02
N GLU A 29 -7.36 14.23 10.83
CA GLU A 29 -8.29 14.06 11.95
C GLU A 29 -9.67 13.63 11.46
N GLY A 30 -10.25 12.61 12.10
CA GLY A 30 -11.55 12.04 11.71
C GLY A 30 -11.50 11.03 10.56
N ASP A 31 -10.31 10.69 10.05
CA ASP A 31 -10.16 9.56 9.13
C ASP A 31 -10.42 8.24 9.86
N PHE A 32 -11.39 7.45 9.40
CA PHE A 32 -11.75 6.16 10.02
C PHE A 32 -10.64 5.10 9.95
N ARG A 33 -9.59 5.36 9.16
CA ARG A 33 -8.40 4.50 9.03
C ARG A 33 -7.28 4.89 9.99
N LYS A 34 -7.39 6.06 10.63
CA LYS A 34 -6.42 6.54 11.62
C LYS A 34 -6.65 5.89 12.97
#